data_AF-A0A1Y3BB75-F1
#
_entry.id   AF-A0A1Y3BB75-F1
#
_cell.length_a   1.000
_cell.length_b   1.000
_cell.length_c   1.000
_cell.angle_alpha   90.00
_cell.angle_beta   90.00
_cell.angle_gamma   90.00
#
_symmetry.space_group_name_H-M   'P 1'
#
loop_
_entity.id
_entity.type
_entity.pdbx_description
1 polymer ?
#
loop_
_entity_poly.entity_id
_entity_poly.type
_entity_poly.pdbx_seq_one_letter_code
_entity_poly.pdbx_strand_id
1 'polypeptide(L)'
;MKLGRKMKQLNIIVYVSTAYSNCNRSDVEEKVYPLNGDVDSIIDQIIRNDNDDDDKKPEKGDPILFGRPNSYTASKAIAEYLIQEKFADLPIVICRPSIVAHAYDEPIKGWCDSLNGFSAPVMMGCLGILQTYNLNFHKLADIIPVDFVANSLIVIGYYSAIVPEKRKK
;
A
#
# COMPACT_ATOMS: atom_id res chain seq x y z
N MET A 1 2.06 15.30 -0.10
CA MET A 1 3.00 15.57 1.02
C MET A 1 3.51 17.03 1.08
N LYS A 2 2.69 18.02 0.69
CA LYS A 2 3.10 19.45 0.72
C LYS A 2 3.41 19.97 2.14
N LEU A 3 2.77 19.39 3.16
CA LEU A 3 3.04 19.72 4.57
C LEU A 3 4.49 19.39 4.97
N GLY A 4 5.03 18.25 4.49
CA GLY A 4 6.41 17.84 4.79
C GLY A 4 7.45 18.88 4.37
N ARG A 5 7.25 19.57 3.24
CA ARG A 5 8.13 20.68 2.79
C ARG A 5 8.13 21.89 3.72
N LYS A 6 7.09 22.06 4.53
CA LYS A 6 6.98 23.15 5.51
C LYS A 6 7.58 22.78 6.87
N MET A 7 7.93 21.52 7.10
CA MET A 7 8.43 21.03 8.38
C MET A 7 9.94 21.24 8.46
N LYS A 8 10.37 22.21 9.28
CA LYS A 8 11.80 22.59 9.42
C LYS A 8 12.68 21.51 10.04
N GLN A 9 12.09 20.61 10.83
CA GLN A 9 12.77 19.53 11.54
C GLN A 9 12.25 18.16 11.09
N LEU A 10 11.88 18.03 9.82
CA LEU A 10 11.45 16.74 9.28
C LEU A 10 12.65 15.80 9.14
N ASN A 11 12.71 14.76 9.97
CA ASN A 11 13.74 13.73 9.88
C ASN A 11 13.46 12.74 8.74
N ILE A 12 12.28 12.13 8.74
CA ILE A 12 11.88 11.08 7.81
C ILE A 12 10.34 11.02 7.70
N ILE A 13 9.85 10.61 6.53
CA ILE A 13 8.48 10.20 6.28
C ILE A 13 8.53 8.72 5.93
N VAL A 14 7.83 7.89 6.71
CA VAL A 14 7.62 6.48 6.36
C VAL A 14 6.29 6.37 5.63
N TYR A 15 6.34 6.13 4.33
CA TYR A 15 5.15 5.87 3.53
C TYR A 15 4.84 4.37 3.53
N VAL A 16 3.65 4.00 4.01
CA VAL A 16 3.20 2.61 4.03
C VAL A 16 2.46 2.30 2.72
N SER A 17 3.09 1.50 1.88
CA SER A 17 2.53 0.94 0.65
C SER A 17 2.05 -0.50 0.90
N THR A 18 2.27 -1.41 -0.05
CA THR A 18 2.02 -2.85 0.06
C THR A 18 2.93 -3.62 -0.89
N ALA A 19 3.33 -4.84 -0.53
CA ALA A 19 4.08 -5.75 -1.39
C ALA A 19 3.34 -6.05 -2.71
N TYR A 20 2.02 -5.87 -2.72
CA TYR A 20 1.16 -6.10 -3.88
C TYR A 20 1.00 -4.88 -4.79
N SER A 21 1.71 -3.77 -4.54
CA SER A 21 1.65 -2.57 -5.39
C SER A 21 2.14 -2.87 -6.82
N ASN A 22 2.95 -3.91 -7.02
CA ASN A 22 3.43 -4.35 -8.33
C ASN A 22 3.03 -5.80 -8.65
N CYS A 23 1.88 -6.28 -8.13
CA CYS A 23 1.40 -7.66 -8.30
C CYS A 23 1.03 -8.07 -9.74
N ASN A 24 1.09 -7.13 -10.69
CA ASN A 24 0.98 -7.40 -12.12
C ASN A 24 2.30 -7.88 -12.76
N ARG A 25 3.38 -8.00 -11.97
CA ARG A 25 4.71 -8.46 -12.41
C ARG A 25 5.05 -9.79 -11.74
N SER A 26 5.86 -10.61 -12.42
CA SER A 26 6.43 -11.85 -11.85
C SER A 26 7.54 -11.56 -10.86
N ASP A 27 8.40 -10.60 -11.21
CA ASP A 27 9.60 -10.25 -10.45
C ASP A 27 9.51 -8.78 -10.04
N VAL A 28 9.69 -8.54 -8.74
CA VAL A 28 9.58 -7.22 -8.12
C VAL A 28 10.90 -6.90 -7.44
N GLU A 29 11.56 -5.86 -7.92
CA GLU A 29 12.79 -5.31 -7.36
C GLU A 29 12.46 -4.16 -6.38
N GLU A 30 13.43 -3.81 -5.53
CA GLU A 30 13.32 -2.65 -4.63
C GLU A 30 13.52 -1.32 -5.38
N LYS A 31 12.55 -0.99 -6.24
CA LYS A 31 12.46 0.29 -6.95
C LYS A 31 11.01 0.72 -7.12
N VAL A 32 10.81 1.99 -7.39
CA VAL A 32 9.50 2.48 -7.83
C VAL A 32 9.40 2.25 -9.34
N TYR A 33 8.32 1.61 -9.77
CA TYR A 33 8.06 1.35 -11.18
C TYR A 33 7.27 2.52 -11.77
N PRO A 34 7.72 3.10 -12.91
CA PRO A 34 6.98 4.16 -13.56
C PRO A 34 5.64 3.64 -14.09
N LEU A 35 4.64 4.51 -14.08
CA LEU A 35 3.36 4.29 -14.75
C LEU A 35 3.39 4.91 -16.14
N ASN A 36 2.49 4.46 -17.02
CA ASN A 36 2.36 5.04 -18.34
C ASN A 36 1.65 6.40 -18.22
N GLY A 37 2.40 7.48 -18.35
CA GLY A 37 1.91 8.86 -18.23
C GLY A 37 2.54 9.62 -17.07
N ASP A 38 2.36 10.93 -17.05
CA ASP A 38 2.71 11.76 -15.90
C ASP A 38 1.68 11.58 -14.78
N VAL A 39 2.12 11.72 -13.52
CA VAL A 39 1.22 11.45 -12.39
C VAL A 39 0.05 12.43 -12.29
N ASP A 40 0.19 13.66 -12.79
CA ASP A 40 -0.91 14.63 -12.77
C ASP A 40 -2.02 14.24 -13.74
N SER A 41 -1.67 13.86 -14.96
CA SER A 41 -2.63 13.37 -15.95
C SER A 41 -3.38 12.14 -15.45
N ILE A 42 -2.68 11.21 -14.79
CA ILE A 42 -3.31 10.03 -14.19
C ILE A 42 -4.33 10.44 -13.12
N ILE A 43 -3.94 11.35 -12.22
CA ILE A 43 -4.83 11.84 -11.16
C ILE A 43 -6.03 12.60 -11.74
N ASP A 44 -5.80 13.47 -12.72
CA ASP A 44 -6.85 14.24 -13.39
C ASP A 44 -7.85 13.33 -14.11
N GLN A 45 -7.38 12.25 -14.74
CA GLN A 45 -8.25 11.23 -15.34
C GLN A 45 -9.11 10.53 -14.30
N ILE A 46 -8.52 10.12 -13.17
CA ILE A 46 -9.28 9.50 -12.06
C ILE A 46 -10.35 10.45 -11.54
N ILE A 47 -10.00 11.72 -11.31
CA ILE A 47 -10.95 12.73 -10.80
C ILE A 47 -12.07 12.98 -11.81
N ARG A 48 -11.77 13.06 -13.11
CA ARG A 48 -12.80 13.25 -14.14
C ARG A 48 -13.78 12.09 -14.19
N ASN A 49 -13.28 10.85 -14.16
CA ASN A 49 -14.12 9.66 -14.20
C ASN A 49 -14.99 9.50 -12.94
N ASP A 50 -14.59 10.05 -11.79
CA ASP A 50 -15.35 10.02 -10.53
C ASP A 50 -16.49 11.07 -10.49
N ASN A 51 -16.47 12.07 -11.37
CA ASN A 51 -17.52 13.09 -11.48
C ASN A 51 -18.66 12.69 -12.42
N ASP A 52 -18.53 11.57 -13.13
CA ASP A 52 -19.63 10.98 -13.87
C ASP A 52 -20.56 10.28 -12.86
N ASP A 53 -21.85 10.60 -12.82
CA ASP A 53 -22.90 10.11 -11.87
C ASP A 53 -23.08 8.57 -11.84
N ASP A 54 -22.22 7.83 -12.53
CA ASP A 54 -22.18 6.38 -12.58
C ASP A 54 -21.13 5.94 -11.54
N ASP A 55 -21.58 5.59 -10.32
CA ASP A 55 -20.83 5.09 -9.15
C ASP A 55 -20.00 3.78 -9.41
N LYS A 56 -19.66 3.52 -10.67
CA LYS A 56 -18.95 2.34 -11.16
C LYS A 56 -17.50 2.38 -10.71
N LYS A 57 -17.21 1.53 -9.73
CA LYS A 57 -15.85 1.24 -9.31
C LYS A 57 -15.12 0.50 -10.44
N PRO A 58 -13.84 0.81 -10.67
CA PRO A 58 -13.05 0.16 -11.70
C PRO A 58 -12.92 -1.34 -11.39
N GLU A 59 -13.24 -2.16 -12.38
CA GLU A 59 -13.17 -3.61 -12.31
C GLU A 59 -11.86 -4.15 -12.90
N LYS A 60 -11.57 -5.43 -12.61
CA LYS A 60 -10.36 -6.07 -13.13
C LYS A 60 -10.35 -6.03 -14.66
N GLY A 61 -9.29 -5.45 -15.22
CA GLY A 61 -9.11 -5.27 -16.67
C GLY A 61 -9.36 -3.84 -17.12
N ASP A 62 -9.91 -2.98 -16.26
CA ASP A 62 -10.01 -1.55 -16.52
C ASP A 62 -8.60 -0.93 -16.72
N PRO A 63 -8.40 -0.14 -17.79
CA PRO A 63 -7.14 0.57 -18.03
C PRO A 63 -6.64 1.39 -16.83
N ILE A 64 -7.54 1.95 -16.03
CA ILE A 64 -7.20 2.78 -14.86
C ILE A 64 -6.51 2.00 -13.74
N LEU A 65 -6.62 0.66 -13.76
CA LEU A 65 -5.94 -0.22 -12.82
C LEU A 65 -4.53 -0.60 -13.26
N PHE A 66 -4.09 -0.21 -14.48
CA PHE A 66 -2.75 -0.51 -14.99
C PHE A 66 -2.40 -2.02 -14.89
N GLY A 67 -3.37 -2.88 -15.21
CA GLY A 67 -3.22 -4.34 -15.17
C GLY A 67 -3.28 -4.97 -13.76
N ARG A 68 -3.62 -4.19 -12.73
CA ARG A 68 -3.75 -4.67 -11.35
C ARG A 68 -5.15 -5.23 -11.07
N PRO A 69 -5.31 -6.10 -10.05
CA PRO A 69 -6.56 -6.77 -9.80
C PRO A 69 -7.64 -5.88 -9.17
N ASN A 70 -7.27 -4.75 -8.56
CA ASN A 70 -8.21 -3.86 -7.87
C ASN A 70 -7.65 -2.43 -7.70
N SER A 71 -8.53 -1.50 -7.32
CA SER A 71 -8.20 -0.10 -7.06
C SER A 71 -7.24 0.10 -5.88
N TYR A 72 -7.25 -0.77 -4.87
CA TYR A 72 -6.32 -0.69 -3.74
C TYR A 72 -4.87 -0.83 -4.18
N THR A 73 -4.54 -1.90 -4.90
CA THR A 73 -3.17 -2.13 -5.41
C THR A 73 -2.77 -1.06 -6.43
N ALA A 74 -3.71 -0.57 -7.25
CA ALA A 74 -3.47 0.53 -8.18
C ALA A 74 -3.16 1.85 -7.46
N SER A 75 -3.97 2.23 -6.47
CA SER A 75 -3.75 3.47 -5.69
C SER A 75 -2.42 3.47 -4.96
N LYS A 76 -1.98 2.32 -4.41
CA LYS A 76 -0.65 2.19 -3.78
C LYS A 76 0.48 2.40 -4.80
N ALA A 77 0.37 1.84 -6.00
CA ALA A 77 1.35 2.05 -7.05
C ALA A 77 1.39 3.51 -7.55
N ILE A 78 0.23 4.12 -7.76
CA ILE A 78 0.12 5.53 -8.15
C ILE A 78 0.75 6.43 -7.08
N ALA A 79 0.53 6.13 -5.80
CA ALA A 79 1.12 6.89 -4.70
C ALA A 79 2.65 6.72 -4.60
N GLU A 80 3.19 5.52 -4.84
CA GLU A 80 4.65 5.33 -4.94
C GLU A 80 5.24 6.16 -6.10
N TYR A 81 4.60 6.13 -7.26
CA TYR A 81 5.02 6.91 -8.42
C TYR A 81 4.93 8.43 -8.16
N LEU A 82 3.85 8.89 -7.52
CA LEU A 82 3.67 10.28 -7.07
C LEU A 82 4.79 10.73 -6.12
N ILE A 83 5.20 9.86 -5.18
CA ILE A 83 6.30 10.15 -4.26
C ILE A 83 7.60 10.35 -5.04
N GLN A 84 7.90 9.46 -5.97
CA GLN A 84 9.11 9.54 -6.78
C GLN A 84 9.13 10.76 -7.68
N GLU A 85 8.01 11.07 -8.35
CA GLU A 85 7.96 12.17 -9.31
C GLU A 85 7.88 13.54 -8.64
N LYS A 86 7.11 13.67 -7.55
CA LYS A 86 6.78 14.99 -6.97
C LYS A 86 7.40 15.29 -5.63
N PHE A 87 7.91 14.29 -4.92
CA PHE A 87 8.37 14.44 -3.54
C PHE A 87 9.76 13.83 -3.30
N ALA A 88 10.55 13.60 -4.36
CA ALA A 88 11.93 13.09 -4.25
C ALA A 88 12.87 14.01 -3.45
N ASP A 89 12.51 15.29 -3.28
CA ASP A 89 13.23 16.24 -2.44
C ASP A 89 13.06 15.99 -0.93
N LEU A 90 12.04 15.23 -0.52
CA LEU A 90 11.74 14.95 0.87
C LEU A 90 12.44 13.66 1.36
N PRO A 91 12.74 13.56 2.67
CA PRO A 91 13.22 12.33 3.26
C PRO A 91 12.08 11.32 3.37
N ILE A 92 11.89 10.49 2.35
CA ILE A 92 10.81 9.48 2.32
C ILE A 92 11.41 8.08 2.17
N VAL A 93 10.91 7.15 2.96
CA VAL A 93 11.12 5.71 2.78
C VAL A 93 9.78 5.03 2.49
N ILE A 94 9.76 4.13 1.52
CA ILE A 94 8.56 3.37 1.14
C ILE A 94 8.67 1.99 1.79
N CYS A 95 7.73 1.65 2.67
CA CYS A 95 7.62 0.33 3.25
C CYS A 95 6.49 -0.45 2.57
N ARG A 96 6.74 -1.71 2.17
CA ARG A 96 5.79 -2.55 1.43
C ARG A 96 5.45 -3.82 2.22
N PRO A 97 4.60 -3.75 3.26
CA PRO A 97 4.16 -4.95 3.97
C PRO A 97 3.32 -5.89 3.08
N SER A 98 3.30 -7.18 3.41
CA SER A 98 2.38 -8.17 2.80
C SER A 98 0.95 -7.97 3.34
N ILE A 99 0.07 -8.97 3.25
CA ILE A 99 -1.31 -8.84 3.72
C ILE A 99 -1.28 -8.72 5.24
N VAL A 100 -1.57 -7.53 5.74
CA VAL A 100 -1.60 -7.29 7.19
C VAL A 100 -2.85 -7.94 7.79
N ALA A 101 -2.65 -8.73 8.84
CA ALA A 101 -3.71 -9.40 9.59
C ALA A 101 -3.65 -9.04 11.08
N HIS A 102 -4.46 -9.75 11.86
CA HIS A 102 -4.59 -9.60 13.31
C HIS A 102 -3.24 -9.69 14.05
N ALA A 103 -3.16 -9.02 15.20
CA ALA A 103 -1.99 -9.00 16.04
C ALA A 103 -1.59 -10.41 16.49
N TYR A 104 -0.29 -10.69 16.47
CA TYR A 104 0.24 -11.93 17.03
C TYR A 104 0.27 -11.86 18.57
N ASP A 105 0.76 -10.75 19.14
CA ASP A 105 0.90 -10.56 20.59
C ASP A 105 0.37 -9.21 21.09
N GLU A 106 0.76 -8.09 20.46
CA GLU A 106 0.45 -6.74 20.95
C GLU A 106 -0.59 -6.00 20.08
N PRO A 107 -1.49 -5.19 20.66
CA PRO A 107 -1.67 -4.92 22.09
C PRO A 107 -2.33 -6.10 22.84
N ILE A 108 -3.05 -6.96 22.13
CA ILE A 108 -3.64 -8.22 22.62
C ILE A 108 -3.63 -9.21 21.45
N LYS A 109 -3.40 -10.50 21.71
CA LYS A 109 -3.49 -11.56 20.70
C LYS A 109 -4.80 -11.54 19.93
N GLY A 110 -4.72 -11.57 18.61
CA GLY A 110 -5.88 -11.55 17.72
C GLY A 110 -6.53 -10.17 17.59
N TRP A 111 -5.95 -9.11 18.18
CA TRP A 111 -6.49 -7.76 18.05
C TRP A 111 -6.51 -7.29 16.59
N CYS A 112 -7.58 -6.60 16.23
CA CYS A 112 -7.74 -5.96 14.93
C CYS A 112 -8.63 -4.71 15.08
N ASP A 113 -8.20 -3.61 14.49
CA ASP A 113 -8.93 -2.33 14.51
C ASP A 113 -9.98 -2.21 13.40
N SER A 114 -9.87 -3.01 12.35
CA SER A 114 -10.64 -2.82 11.14
C SER A 114 -10.98 -4.12 10.43
N LEU A 115 -12.20 -4.22 9.92
CA LEU A 115 -12.66 -5.35 9.12
C LEU A 115 -12.26 -5.22 7.64
N ASN A 116 -11.27 -4.38 7.34
CA ASN A 116 -10.84 -4.16 5.96
C ASN A 116 -10.00 -5.34 5.46
N GLY A 117 -10.14 -5.65 4.17
CA GLY A 117 -9.31 -6.65 3.49
C GLY A 117 -9.47 -8.05 4.10
N PHE A 118 -8.35 -8.62 4.56
CA PHE A 118 -8.28 -10.01 5.04
C PHE A 118 -8.91 -10.22 6.43
N SER A 119 -9.07 -9.15 7.21
CA SER A 119 -9.63 -9.24 8.57
C SER A 119 -11.11 -9.66 8.57
N ALA A 120 -11.93 -9.13 7.65
CA ALA A 120 -13.36 -9.48 7.57
C ALA A 120 -13.61 -10.98 7.32
N PRO A 121 -13.01 -11.61 6.29
CA PRO A 121 -13.20 -13.04 6.06
C PRO A 121 -12.82 -13.92 7.25
N VAL A 122 -11.69 -13.61 7.92
CA VAL A 122 -11.25 -14.35 9.11
C VAL A 122 -12.28 -14.22 10.24
N MET A 123 -12.71 -12.99 10.56
CA MET A 123 -13.70 -12.77 11.61
C MET A 123 -15.03 -13.47 11.29
N MET A 124 -15.54 -13.32 10.06
CA MET A 124 -16.79 -13.97 9.64
C MET A 124 -16.69 -15.50 9.69
N GLY A 125 -15.52 -16.06 9.37
CA GLY A 125 -15.25 -17.49 9.51
C GLY A 125 -15.27 -17.94 10.96
N CYS A 126 -14.60 -17.19 11.86
CA CYS A 126 -14.60 -17.46 13.30
C CYS A 126 -16.00 -17.38 13.92
N LEU A 127 -16.86 -16.49 13.42
CA LEU A 127 -18.26 -16.38 13.84
C LEU A 127 -19.18 -17.46 13.24
N GLY A 128 -18.66 -18.29 12.32
CA GLY A 128 -19.46 -19.30 11.60
C GLY A 128 -20.41 -18.73 10.54
N ILE A 129 -20.30 -17.43 10.23
CA ILE A 129 -21.12 -16.74 9.23
C ILE A 129 -20.60 -17.06 7.82
N LEU A 130 -19.28 -16.99 7.63
CA LEU A 130 -18.65 -17.34 6.36
C LEU A 130 -18.33 -18.84 6.37
N GLN A 131 -19.14 -19.62 5.67
CA GLN A 131 -18.98 -21.09 5.60
C GLN A 131 -18.13 -21.55 4.41
N THR A 132 -18.08 -20.75 3.35
CA THR A 132 -17.32 -21.07 2.13
C THR A 132 -16.50 -19.86 1.70
N TYR A 133 -15.26 -20.11 1.27
CA TYR A 133 -14.38 -19.08 0.75
C TYR A 133 -13.70 -19.60 -0.51
N ASN A 134 -13.85 -18.89 -1.62
CA ASN A 134 -13.28 -19.30 -2.90
C ASN A 134 -11.80 -18.92 -2.94
N LEU A 135 -10.93 -19.91 -2.70
CA LEU A 135 -9.48 -19.75 -2.70
C LEU A 135 -8.86 -20.59 -3.80
N ASN A 136 -7.79 -20.04 -4.40
CA ASN A 136 -6.92 -20.82 -5.26
C ASN A 136 -5.74 -21.36 -4.42
N PHE A 137 -5.80 -22.65 -4.09
CA PHE A 137 -4.78 -23.34 -3.28
C PHE A 137 -3.41 -23.48 -3.95
N HIS A 138 -3.29 -23.17 -5.24
CA HIS A 138 -2.01 -23.11 -5.94
C HIS A 138 -1.31 -21.76 -5.81
N LYS A 139 -1.93 -20.78 -5.13
CA LYS A 139 -1.34 -19.47 -4.86
C LYS A 139 -0.97 -19.32 -3.40
N LEU A 140 0.18 -18.72 -3.14
CA LEU A 140 0.62 -18.38 -1.80
C LEU A 140 0.08 -17.00 -1.41
N ALA A 141 -0.55 -16.93 -0.25
CA ALA A 141 -0.93 -15.67 0.40
C ALA A 141 0.05 -15.41 1.54
N ASP A 142 0.87 -14.37 1.40
CA ASP A 142 1.78 -13.92 2.45
C ASP A 142 1.01 -13.00 3.41
N ILE A 143 0.95 -13.42 4.67
CA ILE A 143 0.21 -12.75 5.73
C ILE A 143 1.18 -12.37 6.84
N ILE A 144 1.15 -11.11 7.25
CA ILE A 144 1.99 -10.56 8.31
C ILE A 144 1.14 -9.99 9.45
N PRO A 145 1.46 -10.28 10.72
CA PRO A 145 0.77 -9.67 11.87
C PRO A 145 0.97 -8.15 11.95
N VAL A 146 -0.08 -7.41 12.35
CA VAL A 146 -0.05 -5.93 12.44
C VAL A 146 0.99 -5.40 13.41
N ASP A 147 1.23 -6.09 14.53
CA ASP A 147 2.24 -5.73 15.52
C ASP A 147 3.66 -5.83 14.95
N PHE A 148 3.92 -6.82 14.10
CA PHE A 148 5.21 -6.95 13.44
C PHE A 148 5.43 -5.81 12.44
N VAL A 149 4.38 -5.45 11.69
CA VAL A 149 4.43 -4.30 10.76
C VAL A 149 4.65 -3.00 11.54
N ALA A 150 3.90 -2.76 12.63
CA ALA A 150 4.04 -1.56 13.44
C ALA A 150 5.46 -1.42 14.01
N ASN A 151 6.00 -2.49 14.59
CA ASN A 151 7.37 -2.52 15.11
C ASN A 151 8.40 -2.28 13.99
N SER A 152 8.20 -2.91 12.83
CA SER A 152 9.07 -2.71 11.66
C SER A 152 9.06 -1.26 11.18
N LEU A 153 7.90 -0.60 11.13
CA LEU A 153 7.78 0.79 10.70
C LEU A 153 8.51 1.75 11.66
N ILE A 154 8.48 1.49 12.96
CA ILE A 154 9.24 2.26 13.96
C ILE A 154 10.73 2.10 13.72
N VAL A 155 11.20 0.86 13.55
CA VAL A 155 12.61 0.56 13.29
C VAL A 155 13.08 1.18 11.98
N ILE A 156 12.29 1.08 10.91
CA ILE A 156 12.57 1.70 9.60
C ILE A 156 12.68 3.21 9.76
N GLY A 157 11.72 3.84 10.45
CA GLY A 157 11.75 5.29 10.69
C GLY A 157 13.01 5.73 11.42
N TYR A 158 13.36 5.03 12.52
CA TYR A 158 14.57 5.32 13.27
C TYR A 158 15.83 5.15 12.39
N TYR A 159 15.99 3.99 11.76
CA TYR A 159 17.18 3.65 10.98
C TYR A 159 17.37 4.59 9.78
N SER A 160 16.31 4.86 9.01
CA SER A 160 16.36 5.78 7.87
C SER A 160 16.62 7.24 8.27
N ALA A 161 16.34 7.62 9.53
CA ALA A 161 16.65 8.95 10.05
C ALA A 161 18.12 9.08 10.48
N ILE A 162 18.74 8.02 10.99
CA ILE A 162 20.13 8.05 11.48
C ILE A 162 21.17 7.65 10.42
N VAL A 163 20.80 6.81 9.44
CA VAL A 163 21.65 6.38 8.33
C VAL A 163 21.16 7.05 7.05
N PRO A 164 21.60 8.29 6.73
CA PRO A 164 21.26 8.91 5.47
C PRO A 164 21.97 8.16 4.34
N GLU A 165 21.23 7.36 3.58
CA GLU A 165 21.68 6.89 2.27
C GLU A 165 22.06 8.09 1.41
N LYS A 166 23.16 7.98 0.65
CA LYS A 166 23.53 8.99 -0.36
C LYS A 166 22.43 9.03 -1.42
N ARG A 167 21.41 9.86 -1.20
CA ARG A 167 20.33 10.10 -2.17
C ARG A 167 20.97 10.63 -3.45
N LYS A 168 20.94 9.82 -4.52
CA LYS A 168 21.35 10.27 -5.85
C LYS A 168 20.41 11.42 -6.21
N LYS A 169 20.96 12.63 -6.29
CA LYS A 169 20.31 13.79 -6.87
C LYS A 169 20.15 13.59 -8.37
#